data_AF-A0A7S2R7I2-F1
#
_entry.id   AF-A0A7S2R7I2-F1
#
_cell.length_a   1.000
_cell.length_b   1.000
_cell.length_c   1.000
_cell.angle_alpha   90.00
_cell.angle_beta   90.00
_cell.angle_gamma   90.00
#
_symmetry.space_group_name_H-M   'P 1'
#
loop_
_entity.id
_entity.type
_entity.pdbx_description
1 polymer ?
#
loop_
_entity_poly.entity_id
_entity_poly.type
_entity_poly.pdbx_seq_one_letter_code
_entity_poly.pdbx_strand_id
1 'polypeptide(L)'
;MRKSAISLLSCLAIFARAMSVDSLEDASPMLELLPEYVNEQDDIALLDKDSPDEKGDFFVFLQKFPLEPIDVFFHTEVVVCNKDKFSTQQIELLEQEIAEMKDFAKVDKSVWSTWSMPCVELGYGGSFCEESCCSVPHGVNQLDYPLNAHRAVIMNADTEEKELYIYGSSDISGNQAFHDVCHNKCWSDWKGTDYNLITNNCNTFTSTVLSCVYGLSEKKPNLGISDMVDVTCANKCDALSKKFQPGGGETALM
;
A
#
# COMPACT_ATOMS: atom_id res chain seq x y z
N MET A 1 30.95 49.91 10.86
CA MET A 1 30.02 49.66 11.99
C MET A 1 28.61 49.49 11.43
N ARG A 2 27.88 48.46 11.91
CA ARG A 2 26.45 48.12 11.68
C ARG A 2 26.09 47.69 10.24
N LYS A 3 26.00 46.39 9.93
CA LYS A 3 24.85 45.46 10.12
C LYS A 3 23.54 45.99 9.51
N SER A 4 23.10 45.37 8.41
CA SER A 4 21.69 45.09 8.14
C SER A 4 21.57 43.78 7.35
N ALA A 5 21.08 42.76 8.04
CA ALA A 5 20.58 41.53 7.46
C ALA A 5 19.23 41.84 6.82
N ILE A 6 19.10 41.57 5.51
CA ILE A 6 17.80 41.58 4.83
C ILE A 6 17.22 40.18 4.99
N SER A 7 16.05 40.18 5.65
CA SER A 7 15.26 39.06 6.10
C SER A 7 14.83 38.15 4.95
N LEU A 8 15.15 36.86 5.05
CA LEU A 8 14.84 35.78 4.11
C LEU A 8 13.46 35.15 4.42
N LEU A 9 12.48 35.95 4.87
CA LEU A 9 11.22 35.45 5.47
C LEU A 9 9.97 35.62 4.60
N SER A 10 10.09 35.97 3.32
CA SER A 10 8.92 36.28 2.48
C SER A 10 8.52 35.21 1.45
N CYS A 11 9.20 34.05 1.37
CA CYS A 11 8.78 32.95 0.47
C CYS A 11 8.04 31.79 1.16
N LEU A 12 7.97 31.72 2.50
CA LEU A 12 7.19 30.69 3.21
C LEU A 12 5.74 31.09 3.52
N ALA A 13 5.36 32.35 3.29
CA ALA A 13 4.06 32.89 3.70
C ALA A 13 2.98 32.89 2.61
N ILE A 14 3.25 32.33 1.42
CA ILE A 14 2.30 32.32 0.30
C ILE A 14 1.59 30.97 0.12
N PHE A 15 2.08 29.87 0.71
CA PHE A 15 1.41 28.56 0.64
C PHE A 15 0.64 28.15 1.90
N ALA A 16 0.71 28.92 3.00
CA ALA A 16 -0.11 28.69 4.19
C ALA A 16 -1.40 29.54 4.19
N ARG A 17 -1.98 29.77 3.00
CA ARG A 17 -3.28 30.44 2.86
C ARG A 17 -4.36 29.37 2.70
N ALA A 18 -4.88 28.94 3.85
CA ALA A 18 -6.17 28.31 4.04
C ALA A 18 -6.48 27.11 3.11
N MET A 19 -5.95 25.93 3.44
CA MET A 19 -6.83 24.77 3.48
C MET A 19 -7.64 24.92 4.77
N SER A 20 -8.82 25.52 4.69
CA SER A 20 -9.80 25.48 5.78
C SER A 20 -10.19 24.02 6.01
N VAL A 21 -10.53 23.68 7.25
CA VAL A 21 -11.10 22.37 7.61
C VAL A 21 -12.29 22.02 6.71
N ASP A 22 -13.06 23.04 6.27
CA ASP A 22 -14.15 22.91 5.29
C ASP A 22 -13.74 22.33 3.92
N SER A 23 -12.50 22.53 3.46
CA SER A 23 -12.03 21.99 2.17
C SER A 23 -11.62 20.52 2.23
N LEU A 24 -11.39 19.98 3.44
CA LEU A 24 -11.13 18.56 3.65
C LEU A 24 -12.44 17.76 3.75
N GLU A 25 -13.53 18.37 4.22
CA GLU A 25 -14.86 17.75 4.21
C GLU A 25 -15.43 17.62 2.79
N ASP A 26 -15.11 18.55 1.89
CA ASP A 26 -15.56 18.53 0.48
C ASP A 26 -14.80 17.50 -0.40
N ALA A 27 -13.71 16.93 0.09
CA ALA A 27 -12.98 15.84 -0.56
C ALA A 27 -13.54 14.44 -0.22
N SER A 28 -14.57 14.36 0.63
CA SER A 28 -15.16 13.10 1.11
C SER A 28 -15.66 12.15 0.02
N PRO A 29 -16.36 12.58 -1.05
CA PRO A 29 -16.84 11.64 -2.08
C PRO A 29 -15.72 11.15 -3.03
N MET A 30 -14.53 11.74 -2.95
CA MET A 30 -13.45 11.39 -3.88
C MET A 30 -12.73 10.10 -3.46
N LEU A 31 -12.52 9.85 -2.17
CA LEU A 31 -11.72 8.69 -1.69
C LEU A 31 -12.57 7.53 -1.18
N GLU A 32 -13.83 7.49 -1.62
CA GLU A 32 -14.74 6.39 -1.30
C GLU A 32 -14.32 5.11 -2.05
N LEU A 33 -14.48 3.99 -1.37
CA LEU A 33 -14.44 2.69 -2.02
C LEU A 33 -15.44 2.64 -3.17
N LEU A 34 -15.06 1.92 -4.21
CA LEU A 34 -15.99 1.57 -5.26
C LEU A 34 -17.23 0.85 -4.67
N PRO A 35 -18.47 1.27 -5.01
CA PRO A 35 -19.68 0.77 -4.37
C PRO A 35 -19.85 -0.75 -4.41
N GLU A 36 -19.32 -1.40 -5.44
CA GLU A 36 -19.32 -2.86 -5.56
C GLU A 36 -18.57 -3.57 -4.43
N TYR A 37 -17.57 -2.92 -3.82
CA TYR A 37 -16.83 -3.50 -2.69
C TYR A 37 -17.50 -3.21 -1.35
N VAL A 38 -18.49 -2.31 -1.33
CA VAL A 38 -19.25 -2.00 -0.11
C VAL A 38 -20.29 -3.11 0.10
N ASN A 39 -20.03 -3.96 1.10
CA ASN A 39 -20.83 -5.13 1.51
C ASN A 39 -20.48 -6.49 0.86
N GLU A 40 -19.30 -6.70 0.26
CA GLU A 40 -18.83 -8.06 -0.13
C GLU A 40 -18.47 -8.97 1.08
N GLN A 41 -18.91 -8.62 2.29
CA GLN A 41 -18.61 -9.36 3.51
C GLN A 41 -19.27 -10.74 3.57
N ASP A 42 -20.38 -10.95 2.83
CA ASP A 42 -21.03 -12.26 2.76
C ASP A 42 -20.13 -13.32 2.07
N ASP A 43 -19.18 -12.90 1.23
CA ASP A 43 -18.19 -13.79 0.59
C ASP A 43 -16.88 -13.91 1.39
N ILE A 44 -16.54 -12.93 2.25
CA ILE A 44 -15.37 -13.02 3.16
C ILE A 44 -15.53 -14.15 4.17
N ALA A 45 -16.77 -14.44 4.60
CA ALA A 45 -17.07 -15.57 5.48
C ALA A 45 -16.86 -16.94 4.81
N LEU A 46 -16.76 -16.99 3.48
CA LEU A 46 -16.51 -18.21 2.68
C LEU A 46 -15.04 -18.37 2.29
N LEU A 47 -14.24 -17.30 2.35
CA LEU A 47 -12.80 -17.33 2.13
C LEU A 47 -12.14 -17.68 3.46
N ASP A 48 -12.09 -19.00 3.67
CA ASP A 48 -11.78 -19.63 4.94
C ASP A 48 -10.43 -19.16 5.50
N LYS A 49 -10.44 -18.66 6.73
CA LYS A 49 -9.24 -18.47 7.56
C LYS A 49 -8.47 -19.79 7.73
N ASP A 50 -9.15 -20.92 7.51
CA ASP A 50 -8.59 -22.27 7.53
C ASP A 50 -8.22 -22.80 6.13
N SER A 51 -8.34 -21.99 5.06
CA SER A 51 -7.71 -22.34 3.78
C SER A 51 -6.21 -22.45 4.06
N PRO A 52 -5.56 -23.59 3.73
CA PRO A 52 -4.17 -23.78 4.08
C PRO A 52 -3.39 -22.63 3.47
N ASP A 53 -2.74 -21.82 4.33
CA ASP A 53 -1.88 -20.73 3.91
C ASP A 53 -1.10 -21.18 2.69
N GLU A 54 -1.22 -20.43 1.59
CA GLU A 54 -0.43 -20.70 0.41
C GLU A 54 1.04 -20.55 0.83
N LYS A 55 1.69 -21.68 1.11
CA LYS A 55 3.10 -21.74 1.43
C LYS A 55 3.85 -21.50 0.14
N GLY A 56 4.70 -20.51 0.12
CA GLY A 56 5.49 -20.18 -1.04
C GLY A 56 6.32 -18.92 -0.80
N ASP A 57 7.06 -18.55 -1.82
CA ASP A 57 7.74 -17.27 -1.87
C ASP A 57 6.90 -16.31 -2.70
N PHE A 58 6.76 -15.08 -2.22
CA PHE A 58 5.93 -14.05 -2.84
C PHE A 58 6.77 -12.83 -3.17
N PHE A 59 6.45 -12.13 -4.25
CA PHE A 59 6.89 -10.76 -4.48
C PHE A 59 5.85 -9.79 -3.92
N VAL A 60 6.32 -8.74 -3.26
CA VAL A 60 5.48 -7.68 -2.67
C VAL A 60 5.70 -6.39 -3.45
N PHE A 61 4.63 -5.90 -4.06
CA PHE A 61 4.62 -4.68 -4.84
C PHE A 61 3.77 -3.60 -4.16
N LEU A 62 4.10 -2.36 -4.47
CA LEU A 62 3.25 -1.19 -4.28
C LEU A 62 2.76 -0.73 -5.65
N GLN A 63 1.45 -0.57 -5.79
CA GLN A 63 0.89 0.24 -6.87
C GLN A 63 0.55 1.64 -6.37
N LYS A 64 0.80 2.63 -7.23
CA LYS A 64 0.58 4.05 -6.96
C LYS A 64 -0.20 4.66 -8.11
N PHE A 65 -1.22 5.45 -7.77
CA PHE A 65 -2.10 6.12 -8.71
C PHE A 65 -2.20 7.61 -8.36
N PRO A 66 -2.10 8.53 -9.33
CA PRO A 66 -2.59 9.89 -9.14
C PRO A 66 -4.08 9.88 -8.80
N LEU A 67 -4.52 10.87 -8.04
CA LEU A 67 -5.94 11.04 -7.72
C LEU A 67 -6.54 12.15 -8.56
N GLU A 68 -7.58 11.85 -9.33
CA GLU A 68 -8.33 12.88 -10.04
C GLU A 68 -9.27 13.62 -9.08
N PRO A 69 -9.51 14.93 -9.29
CA PRO A 69 -8.89 15.81 -10.29
C PRO A 69 -7.62 16.53 -9.78
N ILE A 70 -6.99 16.04 -8.70
CA ILE A 70 -5.89 16.73 -8.03
C ILE A 70 -4.63 15.85 -8.04
N ASP A 71 -3.81 16.01 -9.08
CA ASP A 71 -2.59 15.21 -9.35
C ASP A 71 -1.45 15.34 -8.31
N VAL A 72 -1.67 16.10 -7.23
CA VAL A 72 -0.71 16.19 -6.11
C VAL A 72 -0.99 15.22 -4.98
N PHE A 73 -2.16 14.56 -4.99
CA PHE A 73 -2.47 13.48 -4.07
C PHE A 73 -2.38 12.15 -4.81
N PHE A 74 -2.00 11.12 -4.06
CA PHE A 74 -1.84 9.78 -4.60
C PHE A 74 -2.52 8.76 -3.72
N HIS A 75 -3.06 7.74 -4.38
CA HIS A 75 -3.55 6.52 -3.77
C HIS A 75 -2.53 5.40 -3.94
N THR A 76 -2.40 4.57 -2.91
CA THR A 76 -1.51 3.42 -2.97
C THR A 76 -2.19 2.17 -2.44
N GLU A 77 -1.77 1.04 -2.99
CA GLU A 77 -2.23 -0.29 -2.60
C GLU A 77 -1.08 -1.29 -2.68
N VAL A 78 -1.16 -2.37 -1.91
CA VAL A 78 -0.16 -3.44 -1.93
C VAL A 78 -0.67 -4.58 -2.81
N VAL A 79 0.19 -5.11 -3.68
CA VAL A 79 -0.12 -6.25 -4.54
C VAL A 79 0.90 -7.35 -4.27
N VAL A 80 0.42 -8.57 -4.03
CA VAL A 80 1.27 -9.69 -3.59
C VAL A 80 1.09 -10.85 -4.56
N CYS A 81 2.18 -11.29 -5.19
CA CYS A 81 2.13 -12.29 -6.25
C CYS A 81 3.02 -13.49 -5.89
N ASN A 82 2.52 -14.71 -6.07
CA ASN A 82 3.33 -15.92 -5.86
C ASN A 82 4.45 -16.01 -6.92
N LYS A 83 5.71 -16.18 -6.48
CA LYS A 83 6.89 -16.25 -7.36
C LYS A 83 6.79 -17.37 -8.38
N ASP A 84 6.14 -18.49 -8.06
CA ASP A 84 5.98 -19.64 -8.95
C ASP A 84 5.11 -19.35 -10.18
N LYS A 85 4.41 -18.21 -10.21
CA LYS A 85 3.64 -17.74 -11.38
C LYS A 85 4.46 -16.90 -12.34
N PHE A 86 5.67 -16.52 -11.96
CA PHE A 86 6.60 -15.78 -12.81
C PHE A 86 7.50 -16.76 -13.58
N SER A 87 7.91 -16.35 -14.77
CA SER A 87 8.99 -17.01 -15.50
C SER A 87 10.33 -16.76 -14.80
N THR A 88 11.31 -17.63 -15.05
CA THR A 88 12.68 -17.49 -14.52
C THR A 88 13.28 -16.11 -14.81
N GLN A 89 13.07 -15.57 -16.00
CA GLN A 89 13.59 -14.26 -16.40
C GLN A 89 12.98 -13.12 -15.60
N GLN A 90 11.67 -13.20 -15.29
CA GLN A 90 10.99 -12.20 -14.47
C GLN A 90 11.45 -12.27 -13.02
N ILE A 91 11.64 -13.49 -12.48
CA ILE A 91 12.18 -13.70 -11.13
C ILE A 91 13.59 -13.10 -11.04
N GLU A 92 14.48 -13.44 -11.97
CA GLU A 92 15.86 -12.91 -11.99
C GLU A 92 15.89 -11.37 -12.05
N LEU A 93 15.03 -10.76 -12.87
CA LEU A 93 14.90 -9.31 -12.97
C LEU A 93 14.48 -8.70 -11.62
N LEU A 94 13.42 -9.22 -11.00
CA LEU A 94 12.89 -8.68 -9.76
C LEU A 94 13.83 -8.90 -8.57
N GLU A 95 14.47 -10.07 -8.48
CA GLU A 95 15.48 -10.36 -7.45
C GLU A 95 16.71 -9.46 -7.59
N GLN A 96 17.10 -9.13 -8.83
CA GLN A 96 18.19 -8.18 -9.06
C GLN A 96 17.80 -6.77 -8.55
N GLU A 97 16.61 -6.28 -8.89
CA GLU A 97 16.10 -5.00 -8.37
C GLU A 97 16.05 -5.00 -6.83
N ILE A 98 15.59 -6.09 -6.23
CA ILE A 98 15.52 -6.25 -4.77
C ILE A 98 16.91 -6.21 -4.13
N ALA A 99 17.91 -6.84 -4.75
CA ALA A 99 19.28 -6.86 -4.24
C ALA A 99 19.97 -5.49 -4.32
N GLU A 100 19.60 -4.65 -5.27
CA GLU A 100 20.23 -3.34 -5.53
C GLU A 100 19.49 -2.17 -4.87
N MET A 101 18.19 -2.30 -4.60
CA MET A 101 17.38 -1.24 -4.04
C MET A 101 17.64 -1.00 -2.54
N LYS A 102 17.42 0.24 -2.10
CA LYS A 102 17.49 0.60 -0.67
C LYS A 102 16.15 0.41 0.04
N ASP A 103 15.09 0.93 -0.57
CA ASP A 103 13.75 1.00 0.03
C ASP A 103 12.73 0.30 -0.89
N PHE A 104 12.77 0.62 -2.18
CA PHE A 104 11.98 0.02 -3.25
C PHE A 104 12.61 0.36 -4.61
N ALA A 105 12.20 -0.32 -5.68
CA ALA A 105 12.56 0.00 -7.06
C ALA A 105 11.32 0.13 -7.95
N LYS A 106 11.34 1.06 -8.91
CA LYS A 106 10.25 1.23 -9.89
C LYS A 106 10.36 0.14 -10.95
N VAL A 107 9.29 -0.61 -11.16
CA VAL A 107 9.20 -1.56 -12.28
C VAL A 107 8.71 -0.79 -13.51
N ASP A 108 9.43 -0.90 -14.62
CA ASP A 108 9.09 -0.16 -15.84
C ASP A 108 7.72 -0.59 -16.40
N LYS A 109 6.90 0.37 -16.85
CA LYS A 109 5.54 0.12 -17.38
C LYS A 109 5.56 -0.77 -18.60
N SER A 110 6.55 -0.64 -19.49
CA SER A 110 6.69 -1.52 -20.65
C SER A 110 6.95 -2.98 -20.26
N VAL A 111 7.44 -3.22 -19.04
CA VAL A 111 7.72 -4.53 -18.50
C VAL A 111 6.47 -5.07 -17.77
N TRP A 112 6.00 -4.42 -16.70
CA TRP A 112 4.93 -4.99 -15.88
C TRP A 112 3.57 -5.04 -16.59
N SER A 113 3.31 -4.19 -17.58
CA SER A 113 2.06 -4.24 -18.36
C SER A 113 1.88 -5.54 -19.15
N THR A 114 2.95 -6.30 -19.35
CA THR A 114 2.90 -7.61 -20.01
C THR A 114 2.63 -8.78 -19.05
N TRP A 115 2.57 -8.51 -17.75
CA TRP A 115 2.54 -9.53 -16.69
C TRP A 115 1.11 -9.74 -16.18
N SER A 116 0.47 -10.84 -16.55
CA SER A 116 -0.94 -11.12 -16.22
C SER A 116 -1.10 -12.24 -15.18
N MET A 117 -0.09 -12.50 -14.35
CA MET A 117 -0.22 -13.51 -13.29
C MET A 117 -1.22 -13.05 -12.23
N PRO A 118 -1.92 -14.01 -11.60
CA PRO A 118 -2.83 -13.71 -10.50
C PRO A 118 -2.04 -13.33 -9.24
N CYS A 119 -2.54 -12.32 -8.55
CA CYS A 119 -2.00 -11.74 -7.34
C CYS A 119 -3.15 -11.43 -6.37
N VAL A 120 -2.79 -11.07 -5.15
CA VAL A 120 -3.73 -10.54 -4.16
C VAL A 120 -3.57 -9.02 -4.09
N GLU A 121 -4.66 -8.28 -4.29
CA GLU A 121 -4.73 -6.81 -4.13
C GLU A 121 -5.21 -6.45 -2.72
N LEU A 122 -4.46 -5.60 -2.04
CA LEU A 122 -4.75 -5.08 -0.70
C LEU A 122 -4.86 -3.55 -0.76
N GLY A 123 -6.10 -3.06 -0.76
CA GLY A 123 -6.41 -1.63 -0.78
C GLY A 123 -7.33 -1.22 0.37
N TYR A 124 -7.36 0.08 0.67
CA TYR A 124 -8.24 0.66 1.69
C TYR A 124 -8.82 1.98 1.19
N GLY A 125 -10.13 2.18 1.42
CA GLY A 125 -10.85 3.39 1.03
C GLY A 125 -11.91 3.78 2.07
N GLY A 126 -12.50 4.97 1.92
CA GLY A 126 -13.58 5.43 2.80
C GLY A 126 -14.91 4.72 2.49
N SER A 127 -15.75 4.51 3.51
CA SER A 127 -17.11 3.95 3.35
C SER A 127 -17.96 4.22 4.59
N PHE A 128 -19.29 4.08 4.51
CA PHE A 128 -20.21 4.24 5.65
C PHE A 128 -20.37 2.97 6.50
N CYS A 129 -19.39 2.06 6.45
CA CYS A 129 -19.43 0.79 7.17
C CYS A 129 -18.65 0.86 8.49
N GLU A 130 -19.19 0.22 9.54
CA GLU A 130 -18.71 0.29 10.92
C GLU A 130 -18.08 -1.03 11.42
N GLU A 131 -18.17 -2.08 10.61
CA GLU A 131 -17.62 -3.40 10.91
C GLU A 131 -16.11 -3.43 10.65
N SER A 132 -15.34 -4.12 11.51
CA SER A 132 -13.89 -4.20 11.35
C SER A 132 -13.52 -4.73 9.97
N CYS A 133 -12.58 -4.06 9.28
CA CYS A 133 -12.11 -4.36 7.93
C CYS A 133 -13.17 -4.33 6.82
N CYS A 134 -14.34 -3.76 7.06
CA CYS A 134 -15.36 -3.60 6.02
C CYS A 134 -14.91 -2.73 4.83
N SER A 135 -13.86 -1.92 5.02
CA SER A 135 -13.33 -1.03 3.99
C SER A 135 -12.03 -1.51 3.35
N VAL A 136 -11.67 -2.78 3.57
CA VAL A 136 -10.54 -3.45 2.93
C VAL A 136 -11.12 -4.57 2.07
N PRO A 137 -11.37 -4.32 0.76
CA PRO A 137 -11.95 -5.33 -0.12
C PRO A 137 -11.03 -6.56 -0.17
N HIS A 138 -11.63 -7.75 -0.09
CA HIS A 138 -10.89 -9.01 -0.08
C HIS A 138 -11.74 -10.17 -0.62
N GLY A 139 -12.44 -9.91 -1.72
CA GLY A 139 -13.26 -10.90 -2.41
C GLY A 139 -12.50 -11.65 -3.50
N VAL A 140 -13.23 -12.44 -4.31
CA VAL A 140 -12.68 -13.19 -5.45
C VAL A 140 -11.91 -12.28 -6.41
N ASN A 141 -12.41 -11.05 -6.61
CA ASN A 141 -11.78 -10.06 -7.48
C ASN A 141 -10.43 -9.57 -6.95
N GLN A 142 -10.23 -9.53 -5.64
CA GLN A 142 -8.96 -9.15 -5.01
C GLN A 142 -8.00 -10.32 -4.93
N LEU A 143 -8.51 -11.53 -4.71
CA LEU A 143 -7.70 -12.75 -4.64
C LEU A 143 -7.15 -13.22 -6.00
N ASP A 144 -7.77 -12.81 -7.11
CA ASP A 144 -7.36 -13.14 -8.48
C ASP A 144 -7.02 -11.86 -9.29
N TYR A 145 -6.31 -10.91 -8.67
CA TYR A 145 -5.92 -9.66 -9.30
C TYR A 145 -4.83 -9.88 -10.36
N PRO A 146 -5.06 -9.58 -11.65
CA PRO A 146 -4.01 -9.63 -12.65
C PRO A 146 -3.00 -8.48 -12.43
N LEU A 147 -1.71 -8.76 -12.33
CA LEU A 147 -0.71 -7.72 -12.01
C LEU A 147 -0.73 -6.52 -12.97
N ASN A 148 -0.99 -6.76 -14.26
CA ASN A 148 -1.11 -5.72 -15.28
C ASN A 148 -2.46 -5.01 -15.32
N ALA A 149 -3.39 -5.31 -14.42
CA ALA A 149 -4.68 -4.63 -14.39
C ALA A 149 -4.50 -3.13 -14.09
N HIS A 150 -5.31 -2.32 -14.77
CA HIS A 150 -5.48 -0.89 -14.53
C HIS A 150 -6.70 -0.68 -13.64
N ARG A 151 -6.59 -1.13 -12.38
CA ARG A 151 -7.67 -1.10 -11.39
C ARG A 151 -7.11 -0.69 -10.02
N ALA A 152 -7.93 0.05 -9.28
CA ALA A 152 -7.78 0.39 -7.87
C ALA A 152 -9.10 0.12 -7.13
N VAL A 153 -9.08 0.08 -5.80
CA VAL A 153 -10.25 -0.14 -4.95
C VAL A 153 -11.11 1.11 -4.73
N ILE A 154 -10.57 2.30 -5.04
CA ILE A 154 -11.26 3.59 -4.92
C ILE A 154 -11.60 4.16 -6.29
N MET A 155 -12.65 4.97 -6.36
CA MET A 155 -13.24 5.40 -7.62
C MET A 155 -12.49 6.50 -8.38
N ASN A 156 -11.68 7.32 -7.70
CA ASN A 156 -11.05 8.50 -8.28
C ASN A 156 -9.55 8.31 -8.58
N ALA A 157 -9.03 7.09 -8.44
CA ALA A 157 -7.67 6.78 -8.85
C ALA A 157 -7.58 6.82 -10.38
N ASP A 158 -6.64 7.58 -10.92
CA ASP A 158 -6.30 7.49 -12.34
C ASP A 158 -5.55 6.18 -12.58
N THR A 159 -6.29 5.17 -13.04
CA THR A 159 -5.75 3.83 -13.24
C THR A 159 -4.88 3.73 -14.50
N GLU A 160 -4.97 4.67 -15.43
CA GLU A 160 -4.15 4.71 -16.64
C GLU A 160 -2.71 5.14 -16.31
N GLU A 161 -2.56 6.02 -15.31
CA GLU A 161 -1.28 6.50 -14.79
C GLU A 161 -0.74 5.64 -13.62
N LYS A 162 -1.17 4.38 -13.52
CA LYS A 162 -0.63 3.39 -12.58
C LYS A 162 0.90 3.29 -12.70
N GLU A 163 1.57 3.42 -11.55
CA GLU A 163 2.98 3.08 -11.36
C GLU A 163 3.10 1.84 -10.46
N LEU A 164 4.09 0.99 -10.74
CA LEU A 164 4.36 -0.23 -9.96
C LEU A 164 5.78 -0.19 -9.41
N TYR A 165 5.93 -0.58 -8.14
CA TYR A 165 7.21 -0.60 -7.43
C TYR A 165 7.38 -1.94 -6.71
N ILE A 166 8.53 -2.57 -6.85
CA ILE A 166 8.89 -3.76 -6.07
C ILE A 166 9.47 -3.33 -4.72
N TYR A 167 8.99 -3.93 -3.63
CA TYR A 167 9.42 -3.64 -2.25
C TYR A 167 10.22 -4.78 -1.63
N GLY A 168 10.09 -6.00 -2.15
CA GLY A 168 10.83 -7.15 -1.65
C GLY A 168 10.14 -8.46 -1.94
N SER A 169 10.55 -9.48 -1.19
CA SER A 169 9.90 -10.79 -1.17
C SER A 169 9.53 -11.22 0.23
N SER A 170 8.57 -12.13 0.35
CA SER A 170 8.09 -12.64 1.64
C SER A 170 7.66 -14.11 1.57
N ASP A 171 7.66 -14.79 2.71
CA ASP A 171 7.00 -16.09 2.91
C ASP A 171 5.51 -15.93 3.32
N ILE A 172 5.04 -14.69 3.48
CA ILE A 172 3.66 -14.34 3.82
C ILE A 172 2.86 -14.08 2.53
N SER A 173 1.81 -14.87 2.30
CA SER A 173 0.88 -14.67 1.18
C SER A 173 0.06 -13.38 1.34
N GLY A 174 -0.52 -12.87 0.26
CA GLY A 174 -1.41 -11.70 0.36
C GLY A 174 -2.68 -11.98 1.16
N ASN A 175 -3.21 -13.21 1.11
CA ASN A 175 -4.36 -13.63 1.93
C ASN A 175 -4.01 -13.63 3.43
N GLN A 176 -2.85 -14.17 3.78
CA GLN A 176 -2.36 -14.11 5.16
C GLN A 176 -2.13 -12.65 5.60
N ALA A 177 -1.57 -11.80 4.73
CA ALA A 177 -1.36 -10.40 5.04
C ALA A 177 -2.65 -9.62 5.27
N PHE A 178 -3.72 -9.90 4.50
CA PHE A 178 -5.05 -9.37 4.77
C PHE A 178 -5.51 -9.73 6.19
N HIS A 179 -5.44 -11.01 6.56
CA HIS A 179 -5.84 -11.44 7.90
C HIS A 179 -4.95 -10.84 9.00
N ASP A 180 -3.65 -10.69 8.76
CA ASP A 180 -2.76 -10.08 9.73
C ASP A 180 -3.06 -8.60 9.95
N VAL A 181 -3.26 -7.83 8.87
CA VAL A 181 -3.57 -6.40 9.00
C VAL A 181 -4.96 -6.18 9.61
N CYS A 182 -5.93 -7.05 9.30
CA CYS A 182 -7.31 -6.95 9.74
C CYS A 182 -7.59 -7.49 11.15
N HIS A 183 -7.08 -8.67 11.47
CA HIS A 183 -7.40 -9.34 12.73
C HIS A 183 -6.45 -8.95 13.86
N ASN A 184 -5.19 -8.66 13.57
CA ASN A 184 -4.23 -8.27 14.60
C ASN A 184 -4.30 -6.77 14.93
N LYS A 185 -5.04 -5.98 14.12
CA LYS A 185 -5.31 -4.56 14.32
C LYS A 185 -4.02 -3.77 14.54
N CYS A 186 -3.09 -3.89 13.59
CA CYS A 186 -1.74 -3.33 13.72
C CYS A 186 -1.74 -1.80 13.94
N TRP A 187 -2.76 -1.11 13.45
CA TRP A 187 -2.90 0.35 13.48
C TRP A 187 -4.35 0.80 13.67
N SER A 188 -5.27 0.29 12.83
CA SER A 188 -6.69 0.65 12.80
C SER A 188 -7.55 -0.61 12.78
N ASP A 189 -8.85 -0.44 13.00
CA ASP A 189 -9.86 -1.46 12.73
C ASP A 189 -10.22 -1.52 11.23
N TRP A 190 -9.73 -0.56 10.44
CA TRP A 190 -9.93 -0.43 8.99
C TRP A 190 -11.41 -0.44 8.58
N LYS A 191 -12.24 0.17 9.42
CA LYS A 191 -13.62 0.46 9.08
C LYS A 191 -13.66 1.56 8.03
N GLY A 192 -14.79 1.67 7.33
CA GLY A 192 -14.97 2.78 6.39
C GLY A 192 -15.02 4.11 7.13
N THR A 193 -15.66 4.12 8.30
CA THR A 193 -15.79 5.29 9.16
C THR A 193 -14.50 5.66 9.91
N ASP A 194 -13.50 4.77 9.93
CA ASP A 194 -12.16 5.08 10.43
C ASP A 194 -11.34 5.92 9.44
N TYR A 195 -11.80 6.04 8.18
CA TYR A 195 -11.01 6.69 7.13
C TYR A 195 -10.84 8.18 7.42
N ASN A 196 -9.60 8.63 7.46
CA ASN A 196 -9.23 10.02 7.61
C ASN A 196 -8.16 10.40 6.59
N LEU A 197 -8.44 11.43 5.79
CA LEU A 197 -7.57 11.93 4.72
C LEU A 197 -6.12 12.14 5.13
N ILE A 198 -5.87 12.47 6.40
CA ILE A 198 -4.54 12.83 6.91
C ILE A 198 -3.93 11.70 7.73
N THR A 199 -4.69 11.10 8.66
CA THR A 199 -4.12 10.25 9.71
C THR A 199 -4.39 8.76 9.57
N ASN A 200 -5.39 8.37 8.76
CA ASN A 200 -5.77 6.97 8.58
C ASN A 200 -6.39 6.78 7.20
N ASN A 201 -5.56 6.80 6.16
CA ASN A 201 -5.97 6.70 4.76
C ASN A 201 -5.33 5.48 4.07
N CYS A 202 -5.49 5.38 2.76
CA CYS A 202 -4.88 4.35 1.92
C CYS A 202 -3.35 4.26 2.04
N ASN A 203 -2.66 5.40 2.17
CA ASN A 203 -1.22 5.45 2.33
C ASN A 203 -0.81 4.92 3.71
N THR A 204 -1.54 5.28 4.77
CA THR A 204 -1.34 4.72 6.12
C THR A 204 -1.57 3.20 6.14
N PHE A 205 -2.61 2.72 5.46
CA PHE A 205 -2.88 1.30 5.29
C PHE A 205 -1.71 0.60 4.61
N THR A 206 -1.23 1.15 3.50
CA THR A 206 -0.11 0.60 2.75
C THR A 206 1.18 0.58 3.59
N SER A 207 1.50 1.66 4.32
CA SER A 207 2.63 1.67 5.27
C SER A 207 2.50 0.53 6.29
N THR A 208 1.29 0.33 6.81
CA THR A 208 1.03 -0.69 7.84
C THR A 208 1.25 -2.09 7.27
N VAL A 209 0.74 -2.38 6.08
CA VAL A 209 0.95 -3.68 5.41
C VAL A 209 2.45 -3.89 5.14
N LEU A 210 3.11 -2.93 4.49
CA LEU A 210 4.52 -3.05 4.12
C LEU A 210 5.43 -3.19 5.35
N SER A 211 5.28 -2.33 6.35
CA SER A 211 6.20 -2.31 7.49
C SER A 211 5.82 -3.30 8.59
N CYS A 212 4.55 -3.37 8.96
CA CYS A 212 4.12 -4.14 10.13
C CYS A 212 3.80 -5.60 9.84
N VAL A 213 3.33 -5.90 8.61
CA VAL A 213 3.11 -7.30 8.19
C VAL A 213 4.37 -7.85 7.55
N TYR A 214 4.91 -7.15 6.55
CA TYR A 214 6.03 -7.66 5.75
C TYR A 214 7.42 -7.31 6.28
N GLY A 215 7.56 -6.36 7.21
CA GLY A 215 8.89 -5.90 7.67
C GLY A 215 9.68 -5.12 6.61
N LEU A 216 9.01 -4.61 5.57
CA LEU A 216 9.58 -3.84 4.46
C LEU A 216 9.59 -2.34 4.78
N SER A 217 10.20 -1.55 3.88
CA SER A 217 10.22 -0.09 4.00
C SER A 217 8.80 0.49 4.03
N GLU A 218 8.53 1.37 4.99
CA GLU A 218 7.29 2.17 5.01
C GLU A 218 7.32 3.35 4.03
N LYS A 219 8.52 3.75 3.55
CA LYS A 219 8.66 4.90 2.64
C LYS A 219 7.96 4.64 1.33
N LYS A 220 7.30 5.66 0.78
CA LYS A 220 6.63 5.59 -0.53
C LYS A 220 7.23 6.55 -1.57
N PRO A 221 7.11 6.23 -2.87
CA PRO A 221 7.71 7.02 -3.94
C PRO A 221 7.00 8.36 -4.16
N ASN A 222 7.59 9.44 -3.63
CA ASN A 222 7.23 10.83 -3.98
C ASN A 222 5.74 11.15 -3.77
N LEU A 223 5.18 10.80 -2.61
CA LEU A 223 3.78 11.10 -2.29
C LEU A 223 3.55 12.53 -1.78
N GLY A 224 4.60 13.32 -1.60
CA GLY A 224 4.49 14.70 -1.14
C GLY A 224 3.84 14.79 0.25
N ILE A 225 2.76 15.57 0.36
CA ILE A 225 2.01 15.73 1.62
C ILE A 225 1.08 14.55 1.94
N SER A 226 0.92 13.57 1.03
CA SER A 226 0.08 12.40 1.25
C SER A 226 0.71 11.33 2.15
N ASP A 227 1.96 11.52 2.59
CA ASP A 227 2.77 10.56 3.36
C ASP A 227 3.39 11.22 4.60
N MET A 228 2.55 11.84 5.43
CA MET A 228 2.97 12.57 6.64
C MET A 228 2.88 11.73 7.92
N VAL A 229 2.52 10.45 7.83
CA VAL A 229 2.27 9.57 8.98
C VAL A 229 3.26 8.41 8.96
N ASP A 230 4.17 8.42 9.93
CA ASP A 230 5.01 7.27 10.23
C ASP A 230 4.18 6.25 11.03
N VAL A 231 4.10 5.01 10.55
CA VAL A 231 3.33 3.98 11.24
C VAL A 231 4.17 3.33 12.33
N THR A 232 3.62 3.25 13.52
CA THR A 232 4.21 2.45 14.59
C THR A 232 3.48 1.13 14.64
N CYS A 233 4.18 0.04 14.36
CA CYS A 233 3.63 -1.29 14.53
C CYS A 233 3.34 -1.49 16.01
N ALA A 234 2.06 -1.56 16.38
CA ALA A 234 1.72 -1.92 17.75
C ALA A 234 2.29 -3.32 18.04
N ASN A 235 2.61 -3.60 19.32
CA ASN A 235 3.18 -4.87 19.82
C ASN A 235 2.53 -6.17 19.30
N LYS A 236 1.33 -6.10 18.68
CA LYS A 236 0.59 -7.22 18.10
C LYS A 236 1.10 -7.66 16.72
N CYS A 237 1.74 -6.76 15.96
CA CYS A 237 2.36 -7.09 14.66
C CYS A 237 3.90 -7.14 14.73
N ASP A 238 4.49 -6.71 15.84
CA ASP A 238 5.94 -6.84 16.12
C ASP A 238 6.48 -8.28 16.13
N ALA A 239 5.61 -9.28 16.24
CA ALA A 239 5.98 -10.68 16.10
C ALA A 239 6.16 -11.12 14.64
N LEU A 240 5.54 -10.41 13.68
CA LEU A 240 5.55 -10.72 12.26
C LEU A 240 6.75 -10.06 11.55
N SER A 241 7.02 -8.78 11.84
CA SER A 241 8.14 -8.03 11.25
C SER A 241 9.54 -8.58 11.58
N LYS A 242 9.68 -9.34 12.68
CA LYS A 242 10.96 -9.96 13.08
C LYS A 242 11.42 -11.14 12.22
N LYS A 243 10.61 -11.58 11.26
CA LYS A 243 11.01 -12.64 10.31
C LYS A 243 11.75 -12.10 9.08
N PHE A 244 11.77 -10.80 8.85
CA PHE A 244 12.42 -10.21 7.69
C PHE A 244 13.81 -9.66 8.05
N GLN A 245 14.85 -10.18 7.41
CA GLN A 245 16.17 -9.55 7.37
C GLN A 245 16.39 -8.97 5.97
N PRO A 246 16.49 -7.65 5.80
CA PRO A 246 16.92 -7.07 4.53
C PRO A 246 18.38 -7.42 4.30
N GLY A 247 18.65 -8.26 3.29
CA GLY A 247 19.99 -8.60 2.82
C GLY A 247 20.53 -9.91 3.39
N GLY A 248 20.38 -10.98 2.60
CA GLY A 248 21.22 -12.16 2.74
C GLY A 248 22.68 -11.78 2.54
N GLY A 249 23.47 -11.87 3.61
CA GLY A 249 24.89 -11.51 3.59
C GLY A 249 25.66 -12.05 4.78
N GLU A 250 25.33 -13.23 5.30
CA GLU A 250 26.25 -13.95 6.17
C GLU A 250 27.29 -14.67 5.29
N THR A 251 28.47 -14.05 5.20
CA THR A 251 29.68 -14.71 4.73
C THR A 251 30.01 -15.83 5.71
N ALA A 252 29.70 -17.07 5.32
CA ALA A 252 30.22 -18.25 5.97
C ALA A 252 31.75 -18.35 5.72
N LEU A 253 32.52 -17.77 6.63
CA LEU A 253 33.92 -18.11 6.85
C LEU A 253 33.98 -19.28 7.84
N MET A 254 34.05 -20.50 7.33
CA MET A 254 34.89 -21.60 7.83
C MET A 254 35.21 -22.56 6.69
#